data_AF-A0A662WYD9-F1
#
_entry.id   AF-A0A662WYD9-F1
#
_cell.length_a   1.000
_cell.length_b   1.000
_cell.length_c   1.000
_cell.angle_alpha   90.00
_cell.angle_beta   90.00
_cell.angle_gamma   90.00
#
_symmetry.space_group_name_H-M   'P 1'
#
loop_
_entity.id
_entity.type
_entity.pdbx_description
1 polymer ?
#
loop_
_entity_poly.entity_id
_entity_poly.type
_entity_poly.pdbx_seq_one_letter_code
_entity_poly.pdbx_strand_id
1 'polypeptide(L)'
;MGAIPTLDSGCKRSSHNSACDQLHKRWVIACLNRAELVFGDARRLFRFLQFLEMVDMYRHVCEPVRVVRVLRRLRILCFFFFYLLENYVVFLTRVLGVSPRGPLMRRMKRGCNGFWLLSILLAFPLDHLLHRGSLLSMAKKLLDLPVAYVAFSGERVSDGLFGALGLASANIGVYTRWLDVMVKFRQQNLKRLGAVPDVA
;
A
#
# COMPACT_ATOMS: atom_id res chain seq x y z
N MET A 1 49.21 -47.22 -40.06
CA MET A 1 49.54 -45.93 -39.40
C MET A 1 48.26 -45.38 -38.81
N GLY A 2 48.25 -45.19 -37.49
CA GLY A 2 47.04 -45.04 -36.68
C GLY A 2 46.43 -43.64 -36.71
N ALA A 3 45.10 -43.59 -36.67
CA ALA A 3 44.34 -42.38 -36.42
C ALA A 3 44.20 -42.14 -34.91
N ILE A 4 44.56 -40.93 -34.48
CA ILE A 4 44.44 -40.43 -33.10
C ILE A 4 43.00 -39.92 -32.89
N PRO A 5 42.28 -40.31 -31.82
CA PRO A 5 41.06 -39.63 -31.45
C PRO A 5 41.38 -38.45 -30.50
N THR A 6 41.28 -37.22 -31.01
CA THR A 6 41.33 -36.00 -30.18
C THR A 6 39.93 -35.66 -29.66
N LEU A 7 39.76 -35.90 -28.36
CA LEU A 7 39.12 -35.03 -27.36
C LEU A 7 37.79 -34.33 -27.72
N ASP A 8 36.72 -34.99 -27.31
CA ASP A 8 35.40 -34.40 -27.08
C ASP A 8 35.40 -33.60 -25.75
N SER A 9 35.61 -32.29 -25.83
CA SER A 9 35.65 -31.40 -24.65
C SER A 9 34.86 -30.09 -24.85
N GLY A 10 33.71 -30.17 -25.52
CA GLY A 10 32.86 -28.99 -25.81
C GLY A 10 31.55 -28.88 -25.03
N CYS A 11 30.98 -29.98 -24.52
CA CYS A 11 29.55 -30.01 -24.16
C CYS A 11 29.20 -29.78 -22.68
N LYS A 12 30.17 -29.59 -21.76
CA LYS A 12 29.88 -29.51 -20.30
C LYS A 12 29.76 -28.11 -19.69
N ARG A 13 30.19 -27.04 -20.35
CA ARG A 13 30.18 -25.67 -19.77
C ARG A 13 28.85 -24.92 -19.91
N SER A 14 28.07 -25.20 -20.96
CA SER A 14 26.79 -24.49 -21.22
C SER A 14 25.64 -24.95 -20.30
N SER A 15 25.62 -26.23 -19.93
CA SER A 15 24.57 -26.80 -19.07
C SER A 15 24.71 -26.39 -17.58
N HIS A 16 25.93 -26.11 -17.13
CA HIS A 16 26.20 -25.73 -15.73
C HIS A 16 25.78 -24.28 -15.41
N ASN A 17 25.96 -23.35 -16.36
CA ASN A 17 25.52 -21.96 -16.20
C ASN A 17 23.99 -21.81 -16.23
N SER A 18 23.32 -22.59 -17.08
CA SER A 18 21.86 -22.58 -17.19
C SER A 18 21.16 -23.20 -15.98
N ALA A 19 21.76 -24.21 -15.34
CA ALA A 19 21.26 -24.78 -14.08
C ALA A 19 21.43 -23.81 -12.88
N CYS A 20 22.57 -23.11 -12.80
CA CYS A 20 22.83 -22.09 -11.77
C CYS A 20 21.86 -20.90 -11.90
N ASP A 21 21.61 -20.43 -13.13
CA ASP A 21 20.63 -19.38 -13.41
C ASP A 21 19.20 -19.80 -13.06
N GLN A 22 18.82 -21.05 -13.31
CA GLN A 22 17.50 -21.54 -12.91
C GLN A 22 17.34 -21.65 -11.39
N LEU A 23 18.37 -22.10 -10.68
CA LEU A 23 18.36 -22.14 -9.21
C LEU A 23 18.28 -20.74 -8.62
N HIS A 24 19.04 -19.78 -9.16
CA HIS A 24 18.98 -18.39 -8.74
C HIS A 24 17.58 -17.80 -8.98
N LYS A 25 16.99 -18.00 -10.17
CA LYS A 25 15.62 -17.57 -10.47
C LYS A 25 14.60 -18.17 -9.51
N ARG A 26 14.68 -19.47 -9.20
CA ARG A 26 13.78 -20.14 -8.24
C ARG A 26 13.92 -19.58 -6.83
N TRP A 27 15.15 -19.34 -6.38
CA TRP A 27 15.42 -18.70 -5.10
C TRP A 27 14.86 -17.29 -5.02
N VAL A 28 15.09 -16.47 -6.06
CA VAL A 28 14.53 -15.11 -6.14
C VAL A 28 13.01 -15.14 -6.09
N ILE A 29 12.35 -16.02 -6.86
CA ILE A 29 10.89 -16.18 -6.85
C ILE A 29 10.40 -16.60 -5.45
N ALA A 30 11.06 -17.56 -4.80
CA ALA A 30 10.69 -18.01 -3.46
C ALA A 30 10.82 -16.89 -2.42
N CYS A 31 11.90 -16.10 -2.49
CA CYS A 31 12.10 -14.93 -1.63
C CYS A 31 11.04 -13.85 -1.88
N LEU A 32 10.72 -13.55 -3.14
CA LEU A 32 9.68 -12.59 -3.52
C LEU A 32 8.30 -13.03 -3.03
N ASN A 33 7.95 -14.31 -3.15
CA ASN A 33 6.70 -14.86 -2.64
C ASN A 33 6.59 -14.74 -1.11
N ARG A 34 7.69 -14.99 -0.38
CA ARG A 34 7.72 -14.81 1.08
C ARG A 34 7.56 -13.33 1.45
N ALA A 35 8.25 -12.44 0.75
CA ALA A 35 8.12 -11.01 0.95
C ALA A 35 6.67 -10.55 0.70
N GLU A 36 6.03 -11.03 -0.37
CA GLU A 36 4.64 -10.72 -0.70
C GLU A 36 3.67 -11.10 0.43
N LEU A 37 3.86 -12.28 1.05
CA LEU A 37 3.05 -12.71 2.19
C LEU A 37 3.22 -11.78 3.39
N VAL A 38 4.47 -11.47 3.77
CA VAL A 38 4.77 -10.58 4.90
C VAL A 38 4.22 -9.17 4.66
N PHE A 39 4.40 -8.63 3.46
CA PHE A 39 3.84 -7.33 3.08
C PHE A 39 2.31 -7.36 3.05
N GLY A 40 1.71 -8.48 2.65
CA GLY A 40 0.27 -8.70 2.69
C GLY A 40 -0.30 -8.60 4.10
N ASP A 41 0.32 -9.29 5.06
CA ASP A 41 -0.11 -9.27 6.46
C ASP A 41 0.18 -7.92 7.14
N ALA A 42 1.34 -7.33 6.88
CA ALA A 42 1.67 -5.99 7.36
C ALA A 42 0.66 -4.94 6.83
N ARG A 43 0.24 -5.04 5.56
CA ARG A 43 -0.75 -4.14 4.96
C ARG A 43 -2.12 -4.29 5.60
N ARG A 44 -2.54 -5.52 5.95
CA ARG A 44 -3.79 -5.76 6.68
C ARG A 44 -3.75 -5.14 8.07
N LEU A 45 -2.66 -5.36 8.81
CA LEU A 45 -2.48 -4.75 10.13
C LEU A 45 -2.48 -3.23 10.04
N PHE A 46 -1.75 -2.65 9.08
CA PHE A 46 -1.73 -1.21 8.86
C PHE A 46 -3.13 -0.64 8.58
N ARG A 47 -3.91 -1.30 7.71
CA ARG A 47 -5.28 -0.87 7.42
C ARG A 47 -6.20 -0.99 8.63
N PHE A 48 -6.02 -2.01 9.47
CA PHE A 48 -6.75 -2.13 10.72
C PHE A 48 -6.41 -0.99 11.70
N LEU A 49 -5.13 -0.67 11.88
CA LEU A 49 -4.72 0.48 12.68
C LEU A 49 -5.28 1.79 12.12
N GLN A 50 -5.23 1.96 10.80
CA GLN A 50 -5.81 3.12 10.12
C GLN A 50 -7.33 3.18 10.31
N PHE A 51 -8.02 2.04 10.32
CA PHE A 51 -9.45 1.98 10.63
C PHE A 51 -9.74 2.46 12.05
N LEU A 52 -8.99 1.99 13.05
CA LEU A 52 -9.13 2.45 14.43
C LEU A 52 -8.89 3.96 14.54
N GLU A 53 -7.86 4.48 13.89
CA GLU A 53 -7.57 5.92 13.84
C GLU A 53 -8.72 6.71 13.20
N MET A 54 -9.32 6.19 12.12
CA MET A 54 -10.45 6.83 11.44
C MET A 54 -11.73 6.82 12.28
N VAL A 55 -11.98 5.75 13.05
CA VAL A 55 -13.11 5.67 14.00
C VAL A 55 -12.95 6.69 15.12
N ASP A 56 -11.75 6.80 15.68
CA ASP A 56 -11.45 7.81 16.70
C ASP A 56 -11.60 9.24 16.14
N MET A 57 -11.05 9.49 14.96
CA MET A 57 -11.21 10.77 14.28
C MET A 57 -12.68 11.10 14.00
N TYR A 58 -13.51 10.11 13.64
CA TYR A 58 -14.94 10.32 13.36
C TYR A 58 -15.69 10.86 14.58
N ARG A 59 -15.41 10.32 15.76
CA ARG A 59 -16.00 10.76 17.03
C ARG A 59 -15.59 12.19 17.40
N HIS A 60 -14.36 12.56 17.06
CA HIS A 60 -13.77 13.85 17.43
C HIS A 60 -13.71 14.87 16.28
N VAL A 61 -14.53 14.73 15.22
CA VAL A 61 -14.56 15.74 14.13
C VAL A 61 -15.24 17.03 14.62
N CYS A 62 -14.43 17.95 15.12
CA CYS A 62 -14.84 19.29 15.55
C CYS A 62 -14.19 20.38 14.70
N GLU A 63 -14.37 20.32 13.38
CA GLU A 63 -13.88 21.36 12.47
C GLU A 63 -14.89 22.54 12.43
N PRO A 64 -14.44 23.81 12.54
CA PRO A 64 -15.33 24.98 12.54
C PRO A 64 -16.00 25.16 11.17
N VAL A 65 -15.31 24.82 10.08
CA VAL A 65 -15.82 24.94 8.72
C VAL A 65 -16.67 23.72 8.35
N ARG A 66 -17.95 23.95 8.03
CA ARG A 66 -18.91 22.88 7.67
C ARG A 66 -18.43 22.02 6.50
N VAL A 67 -17.85 22.62 5.46
CA VAL A 67 -17.36 21.91 4.27
C VAL A 67 -16.23 20.94 4.63
N VAL A 68 -15.26 21.38 5.44
CA VAL A 68 -14.15 20.55 5.92
C VAL A 68 -14.67 19.37 6.74
N ARG A 69 -15.65 19.63 7.62
CA ARG A 69 -16.31 18.59 8.42
C ARG A 69 -16.97 17.52 7.54
N VAL A 70 -17.73 17.93 6.53
CA VAL A 70 -18.41 17.02 5.61
C VAL A 70 -17.41 16.21 4.78
N LEU A 71 -16.40 16.86 4.19
CA LEU A 71 -15.35 16.18 3.41
C LEU A 71 -14.59 15.16 4.25
N ARG A 72 -14.22 15.52 5.50
CA ARG A 72 -13.54 14.60 6.42
C ARG A 72 -14.44 13.39 6.75
N ARG A 73 -15.71 13.61 7.07
CA ARG A 73 -16.67 12.53 7.35
C ARG A 73 -16.88 11.63 6.14
N LEU A 74 -17.04 12.19 4.94
CA LEU A 74 -17.17 11.43 3.70
C LEU A 74 -15.93 10.59 3.43
N ARG A 75 -14.73 11.14 3.63
CA ARG A 75 -13.48 10.41 3.47
C ARG A 75 -13.36 9.25 4.46
N ILE A 76 -13.77 9.45 5.71
CA ILE A 76 -13.83 8.38 6.72
C ILE A 76 -14.83 7.29 6.29
N LEU A 77 -16.01 7.66 5.81
CA LEU A 77 -17.01 6.71 5.31
C LEU A 77 -16.50 5.91 4.10
N CYS A 78 -15.80 6.55 3.16
CA CYS A 78 -15.18 5.87 2.04
C CYS A 78 -14.16 4.83 2.53
N PHE A 79 -13.34 5.19 3.51
CA PHE A 79 -12.39 4.26 4.10
C PHE A 79 -13.07 3.10 4.83
N PHE A 80 -14.18 3.37 5.54
CA PHE A 80 -14.99 2.34 6.19
C PHE A 80 -15.52 1.32 5.19
N PHE A 81 -16.16 1.77 4.11
CA PHE A 81 -16.68 0.86 3.08
C PHE A 81 -15.58 0.12 2.33
N PHE A 82 -14.46 0.80 2.04
CA PHE A 82 -13.27 0.16 1.47
C PHE A 82 -12.78 -1.00 2.36
N TYR A 83 -12.60 -0.74 3.65
CA TYR A 83 -12.16 -1.75 4.62
C TYR A 83 -13.17 -2.90 4.73
N LEU A 84 -14.47 -2.59 4.82
CA LEU A 84 -15.53 -3.59 4.91
C LEU A 84 -15.56 -4.51 3.67
N LEU A 85 -15.56 -3.92 2.47
CA LEU A 85 -15.57 -4.66 1.21
C LEU A 85 -14.32 -5.51 1.03
N GLU A 86 -13.16 -4.98 1.41
CA GLU A 86 -11.91 -5.74 1.34
C GLU A 86 -11.95 -6.98 2.24
N ASN A 87 -12.35 -6.83 3.51
CA ASN A 87 -12.45 -7.97 4.43
C ASN A 87 -13.54 -8.95 3.98
N TYR A 88 -14.65 -8.44 3.43
CA TYR A 88 -15.71 -9.29 2.88
C TYR A 88 -15.24 -10.10 1.67
N VAL A 89 -14.46 -9.50 0.76
CA VAL A 89 -13.83 -10.20 -0.37
C VAL A 89 -12.86 -11.28 0.11
N VAL A 90 -12.06 -10.99 1.14
CA VAL A 90 -11.17 -11.98 1.74
C VAL A 90 -11.96 -13.13 2.37
N PHE A 91 -13.03 -12.83 3.10
CA PHE A 91 -13.91 -13.83 3.71
C PHE A 91 -14.54 -14.74 2.64
N LEU A 92 -15.14 -14.16 1.59
CA LEU A 92 -15.72 -14.92 0.48
C LEU A 92 -14.71 -15.85 -0.20
N THR A 93 -13.48 -15.38 -0.42
CA THR A 93 -12.46 -16.15 -1.15
C THR A 93 -11.76 -17.20 -0.29
N ARG A 94 -11.47 -16.90 0.97
CA ARG A 94 -10.67 -17.78 1.86
C ARG A 94 -11.52 -18.72 2.70
N VAL A 95 -12.68 -18.27 3.16
CA VAL A 95 -13.55 -19.06 4.06
C VAL A 95 -14.62 -19.79 3.26
N LEU A 96 -15.30 -19.07 2.37
CA LEU A 96 -16.40 -19.65 1.58
C LEU A 96 -15.96 -20.25 0.25
N GLY A 97 -14.66 -20.16 -0.09
CA GLY A 97 -14.09 -20.76 -1.31
C GLY A 97 -14.66 -20.20 -2.62
N VAL A 98 -15.29 -19.03 -2.60
CA VAL A 98 -15.90 -18.43 -3.80
C VAL A 98 -14.81 -18.09 -4.81
N SER A 99 -15.00 -18.52 -6.06
CA SER A 99 -14.03 -18.29 -7.13
C SER A 99 -13.72 -16.80 -7.31
N PRO A 100 -12.44 -16.40 -7.26
CA PRO A 100 -12.05 -14.99 -7.34
C PRO A 100 -12.29 -14.38 -8.74
N ARG A 101 -12.63 -15.22 -9.73
CA ARG A 101 -12.86 -14.83 -11.13
C ARG A 101 -14.33 -14.55 -11.47
N GLY A 102 -15.25 -14.85 -10.55
CA GLY A 102 -16.68 -14.70 -10.76
C GLY A 102 -17.14 -13.23 -10.93
N PRO A 103 -18.30 -12.99 -11.59
CA PRO A 103 -18.79 -11.65 -11.87
C PRO A 103 -19.11 -10.85 -10.59
N LEU A 104 -19.63 -11.51 -9.54
CA LEU A 104 -19.86 -10.90 -8.23
C LEU A 104 -18.56 -10.38 -7.61
N MET A 105 -17.50 -11.19 -7.65
CA MET A 105 -16.18 -10.82 -7.11
C MET A 105 -15.59 -9.62 -7.85
N ARG A 106 -15.74 -9.56 -9.17
CA ARG A 106 -15.29 -8.39 -9.96
C ARG A 106 -16.03 -7.12 -9.57
N ARG A 107 -17.35 -7.19 -9.37
CA ARG A 107 -18.15 -6.04 -8.89
C ARG A 107 -17.69 -5.58 -7.51
N MET A 108 -17.43 -6.51 -6.59
CA MET A 108 -16.95 -6.18 -5.24
C MET A 108 -15.56 -5.57 -5.24
N LYS A 109 -14.63 -6.12 -6.03
CA LYS A 109 -13.28 -5.54 -6.20
C LYS A 109 -13.35 -4.16 -6.83
N ARG A 110 -14.21 -3.96 -7.84
CA ARG A 110 -14.44 -2.64 -8.45
C ARG A 110 -15.03 -1.65 -7.44
N GLY A 111 -16.00 -2.07 -6.62
CA GLY A 111 -16.55 -1.24 -5.54
C GLY A 111 -15.48 -0.85 -4.52
N CYS A 112 -14.67 -1.81 -4.08
CA CYS A 112 -13.53 -1.57 -3.19
C CYS A 112 -12.56 -0.53 -3.79
N ASN A 113 -12.10 -0.75 -5.03
CA ASN A 113 -11.21 0.18 -5.72
C ASN A 113 -11.86 1.56 -5.97
N GLY A 114 -13.17 1.60 -6.19
CA GLY A 114 -13.95 2.83 -6.32
C GLY A 114 -13.96 3.65 -5.02
N PHE A 115 -14.18 3.01 -3.87
CA PHE A 115 -14.10 3.70 -2.58
C PHE A 115 -12.67 4.17 -2.27
N TRP A 116 -11.66 3.39 -2.65
CA TRP A 116 -10.27 3.83 -2.52
C TRP A 116 -9.99 5.06 -3.38
N LEU A 117 -10.37 5.05 -4.65
CA LEU A 117 -10.23 6.19 -5.57
C LEU A 117 -10.98 7.43 -5.04
N LEU A 118 -12.23 7.27 -4.61
CA LEU A 118 -13.03 8.36 -4.07
C LEU A 118 -12.38 8.96 -2.81
N SER A 119 -11.77 8.13 -1.95
CA SER A 119 -11.05 8.60 -0.77
C SER A 119 -9.81 9.45 -1.11
N ILE A 120 -9.13 9.15 -2.24
CA ILE A 120 -8.00 9.92 -2.75
C ILE A 120 -8.51 11.25 -3.32
N LEU A 121 -9.58 11.22 -4.13
CA LEU A 121 -10.19 12.42 -4.72
C LEU A 121 -10.67 13.40 -3.64
N LEU A 122 -11.32 12.90 -2.59
CA LEU A 122 -11.76 13.71 -1.44
C LEU A 122 -10.59 14.31 -0.64
N ALA A 123 -9.40 13.72 -0.73
CA ALA A 123 -8.23 14.19 -0.02
C ALA A 123 -7.61 15.46 -0.65
N PHE A 124 -7.85 15.76 -1.93
CA PHE A 124 -7.37 16.99 -2.57
C PHE A 124 -8.05 18.26 -2.04
N PRO A 125 -9.39 18.39 -2.10
CA PRO A 125 -10.06 19.59 -1.58
C PRO A 125 -9.89 19.72 -0.07
N LEU A 126 -9.80 18.60 0.67
CA LEU A 126 -9.58 18.62 2.11
C LEU A 126 -8.19 19.17 2.48
N ASP A 127 -7.13 18.76 1.79
CA ASP A 127 -5.78 19.28 2.06
C ASP A 127 -5.64 20.76 1.67
N HIS A 128 -6.29 21.16 0.58
CA HIS A 128 -6.34 22.55 0.15
C HIS A 128 -7.01 23.44 1.20
N LEU A 129 -8.20 23.04 1.68
CA LEU A 129 -8.94 23.79 2.70
C LEU A 129 -8.28 23.81 4.07
N LEU A 130 -7.48 22.79 4.41
CA LEU A 130 -6.73 22.73 5.66
C LEU A 130 -5.36 23.40 5.59
N HIS A 131 -4.95 23.94 4.44
CA HIS A 131 -3.60 24.45 4.18
C HIS A 131 -2.48 23.46 4.61
N ARG A 132 -2.77 22.14 4.56
CA ARG A 132 -1.86 21.06 5.00
C ARG A 132 -1.10 20.39 3.87
N GLY A 133 -1.16 20.94 2.66
CA GLY A 133 -0.55 20.34 1.47
C GLY A 133 0.98 20.45 1.47
N SER A 134 1.67 19.52 2.14
CA SER A 134 3.10 19.31 1.88
C SER A 134 3.27 18.74 0.46
N LEU A 135 4.32 19.16 -0.25
CA LEU A 135 4.62 18.68 -1.61
C LEU A 135 4.70 17.14 -1.67
N LEU A 136 5.19 16.51 -0.61
CA LEU A 136 5.26 15.04 -0.49
C LEU A 136 3.88 14.38 -0.33
N SER A 137 2.95 14.98 0.41
CA SER A 137 1.55 14.51 0.50
C SER A 137 0.85 14.58 -0.85
N MET A 138 1.08 15.68 -1.58
CA MET A 138 0.50 15.88 -2.91
C MET A 138 1.10 14.90 -3.93
N ALA A 139 2.42 14.72 -3.94
CA ALA A 139 3.11 13.76 -4.79
C ALA A 139 2.62 12.32 -4.54
N LYS A 140 2.45 11.92 -3.27
CA LYS A 140 1.88 10.62 -2.91
C LYS A 140 0.49 10.42 -3.52
N LYS A 141 -0.41 11.39 -3.36
CA LYS A 141 -1.77 11.32 -3.91
C LYS A 141 -1.78 11.26 -5.43
N LEU A 142 -0.87 12.00 -6.06
CA LEU A 142 -0.72 12.02 -7.52
C LEU A 142 -0.21 10.67 -8.06
N LEU A 143 0.65 9.97 -7.31
CA LEU A 143 1.12 8.62 -7.64
C LEU A 143 0.05 7.55 -7.37
N ASP A 144 -0.76 7.72 -6.32
CA ASP A 144 -1.85 6.79 -6.00
C ASP A 144 -3.05 6.93 -6.94
N LEU A 145 -3.28 8.12 -7.53
CA LEU A 145 -4.42 8.39 -8.42
C LEU A 145 -4.47 7.49 -9.66
N PRO A 146 -3.41 7.38 -10.50
CA PRO A 146 -3.44 6.51 -11.66
C PRO A 146 -3.54 5.02 -11.26
N VAL A 147 -2.92 4.64 -10.14
CA VAL A 147 -2.99 3.26 -9.62
C VAL A 147 -4.42 2.91 -9.20
N ALA A 148 -5.09 3.78 -8.46
CA ALA A 148 -6.47 3.59 -8.03
C ALA A 148 -7.45 3.63 -9.21
N TYR A 149 -7.20 4.51 -10.20
CA TYR A 149 -8.01 4.60 -11.41
C TYR A 149 -7.94 3.32 -12.24
N VAL A 150 -6.74 2.79 -12.51
CA VAL A 150 -6.56 1.54 -13.26
C VAL A 150 -7.14 0.35 -12.50
N ALA A 151 -6.96 0.30 -11.19
CA ALA A 151 -7.59 -0.72 -10.36
C ALA A 151 -9.13 -0.67 -10.43
N PHE A 152 -9.72 0.51 -10.58
CA PHE A 152 -11.15 0.70 -10.76
C PHE A 152 -11.64 0.35 -12.17
N SER A 153 -10.94 0.80 -13.21
CA SER A 153 -11.29 0.51 -14.62
C SER A 153 -11.23 -0.98 -14.91
N GLY A 154 -10.33 -1.71 -14.23
CA GLY A 154 -10.10 -3.13 -14.46
C GLY A 154 -9.34 -3.39 -15.75
N GLU A 155 -8.69 -2.37 -16.30
CA GLU A 155 -7.80 -2.47 -17.43
C GLU A 155 -6.52 -3.21 -17.01
N ARG A 156 -6.09 -4.17 -17.84
CA ARG A 156 -4.82 -4.86 -17.65
C ARG A 156 -3.70 -3.95 -18.12
N VAL A 157 -3.06 -3.25 -17.19
CA VAL A 157 -1.87 -2.46 -17.46
C VAL A 157 -0.66 -3.18 -16.85
N SER A 158 0.55 -2.92 -17.36
CA SER A 158 1.79 -3.58 -16.93
C SER A 158 1.93 -3.62 -15.40
N ASP A 159 1.82 -4.82 -14.82
CA ASP A 159 1.88 -5.06 -13.37
C ASP A 159 3.19 -4.53 -12.75
N GLY A 160 4.27 -4.46 -13.54
CA GLY A 160 5.57 -3.95 -13.09
C GLY A 160 5.60 -2.44 -12.84
N LEU A 161 5.04 -1.63 -13.74
CA LEU A 161 5.01 -0.17 -13.59
C LEU A 161 4.09 0.26 -12.45
N PHE A 162 2.91 -0.37 -12.36
CA PHE A 162 1.95 -0.11 -11.29
C PHE A 162 2.45 -0.65 -9.93
N GLY A 163 3.19 -1.75 -9.94
CA GLY A 163 3.93 -2.23 -8.78
C GLY A 163 4.99 -1.22 -8.31
N ALA A 164 5.79 -0.66 -9.24
CA ALA A 164 6.79 0.36 -8.93
C ALA A 164 6.16 1.67 -8.42
N LEU A 165 5.08 2.15 -9.03
CA LEU A 165 4.32 3.32 -8.58
C LEU A 165 3.73 3.10 -7.18
N GLY A 166 3.16 1.91 -6.93
CA GLY A 166 2.66 1.52 -5.62
C GLY A 166 3.76 1.48 -4.56
N LEU A 167 4.95 0.96 -4.89
CA LEU A 167 6.11 0.94 -4.01
C LEU A 167 6.64 2.35 -3.72
N ALA A 168 6.75 3.21 -4.74
CA ALA A 168 7.18 4.59 -4.57
C ALA A 168 6.20 5.36 -3.66
N SER A 169 4.90 5.23 -3.89
CA SER A 169 3.87 5.82 -3.04
C SER A 169 3.89 5.28 -1.61
N ALA A 170 4.13 3.98 -1.43
CA ALA A 170 4.25 3.37 -0.11
C ALA A 170 5.45 3.94 0.65
N ASN A 171 6.62 4.04 0.01
CA ASN A 171 7.82 4.62 0.61
C ASN A 171 7.62 6.08 1.03
N ILE A 172 7.01 6.91 0.17
CA ILE A 172 6.67 8.30 0.51
C ILE A 172 5.68 8.35 1.69
N GLY A 173 4.72 7.42 1.75
CA GLY A 173 3.76 7.32 2.86
C GLY A 173 4.43 6.96 4.19
N VAL A 174 5.35 6.00 4.18
CA VAL A 174 6.12 5.62 5.38
C VAL A 174 6.97 6.79 5.85
N TYR A 175 7.67 7.45 4.91
CA TYR A 175 8.53 8.59 5.23
C TYR A 175 7.76 9.76 5.84
N THR A 176 6.63 10.15 5.22
CA THR A 176 5.80 11.25 5.75
C THR A 176 5.21 10.92 7.12
N ARG A 177 4.75 9.68 7.34
CA ARG A 177 4.25 9.25 8.65
C ARG A 177 5.35 9.22 9.71
N TRP A 178 6.56 8.78 9.35
CA TRP A 178 7.72 8.82 10.25
C TRP A 178 8.03 10.25 10.70
N LEU A 179 8.04 11.21 9.78
CA LEU A 179 8.23 12.62 10.11
C LEU A 179 7.15 13.14 11.07
N ASP A 180 5.87 12.84 10.81
CA ASP A 180 4.77 13.24 11.71
C ASP A 180 4.94 12.68 13.13
N VAL A 181 5.35 11.41 13.23
CA VAL A 181 5.60 10.75 14.53
C VAL A 181 6.78 11.42 15.24
N MET A 182 7.88 11.69 14.53
CA MET A 182 9.04 12.36 15.10
C MET A 182 8.74 13.79 15.56
N VAL A 183 7.93 14.54 14.81
CA VAL A 183 7.48 15.88 15.22
C VAL A 183 6.63 15.81 16.49
N LYS A 184 5.65 14.89 16.54
CA LYS A 184 4.81 14.70 17.74
C LYS A 184 5.63 14.24 18.94
N PHE A 185 6.57 13.32 18.75
CA PHE A 185 7.46 12.85 19.80
C PHE A 185 8.35 13.96 20.34
N ARG A 186 8.93 14.78 19.45
CA ARG A 186 9.70 15.97 19.84
C ARG A 186 8.85 16.96 20.64
N GLN A 187 7.62 17.24 20.19
CA GLN A 187 6.71 18.13 20.91
C GLN A 187 6.30 17.59 22.29
N GLN A 188 6.06 16.29 22.41
CA GLN A 188 5.75 15.65 23.69
C GLN A 188 6.94 15.68 24.65
N ASN A 189 8.16 15.43 24.16
CA ASN A 189 9.37 15.52 24.98
C ASN A 189 9.66 16.96 25.41
N LEU A 190 9.49 17.95 24.53
CA LEU A 190 9.63 19.36 24.90
C LEU A 190 8.60 19.78 25.96
N LYS A 191 7.35 19.31 25.86
CA LYS A 191 6.31 19.55 26.89
C LYS A 191 6.65 18.89 28.23
N ARG A 192 7.28 17.71 28.23
CA ARG A 192 7.74 17.04 29.46
C ARG A 192 8.92 17.76 30.10
N LEU A 193 9.85 18.27 29.30
CA LEU A 193 11.00 19.04 29.79
C LEU A 193 10.59 20.41 30.34
N GLY A 194 9.58 21.06 29.76
CA GLY A 194 9.01 22.31 30.29
C GLY A 194 8.05 22.12 31.47
N ALA A 195 7.74 20.88 31.85
CA ALA A 195 6.87 20.54 33.00
C ALA A 195 7.66 20.01 34.21
N VAL A 196 9.00 20.10 34.18
CA VAL A 196 9.81 19.94 35.39
C VAL A 196 9.51 21.15 36.27
N PRO A 197 8.88 21.00 37.45
CA PRO A 197 8.71 22.13 38.35
C PRO A 197 10.10 22.59 38.77
N ASP A 198 10.35 23.89 38.71
CA ASP A 198 11.51 24.50 39.36
C ASP A 198 11.44 24.10 40.83
N VAL A 199 12.30 23.16 41.21
CA VAL A 199 12.55 22.85 42.62
C VAL A 199 13.44 23.99 43.11
N ALA A 200 12.78 25.04 43.60
CA ALA A 200 13.37 26.12 44.38
C ALA A 200 12.72 26.15 45.76
#